data_AF-A0A7C2Z700-F1
#
_entry.id   AF-A0A7C2Z700-F1
#
_cell.length_a   1.000
_cell.length_b   1.000
_cell.length_c   1.000
_cell.angle_alpha   90.00
_cell.angle_beta   90.00
_cell.angle_gamma   90.00
#
_symmetry.space_group_name_H-M   'P 1'
#
loop_
_entity.id
_entity.type
_entity.pdbx_description
1 polymer ?
#
loop_
_entity_poly.entity_id
_entity_poly.type
_entity_poly.pdbx_seq_one_letter_code
_entity_poly.pdbx_strand_id
1 'polypeptide(L)'
;MTTAVARQRLQYSPGTAGQPPAYLEQEVLGWSPEKIILKTYDLFLLSARRGDEQRMRRVLAELINALNFDYGELPQRLLRLYEYCQRCIAMRRYDDAATIIAGLRQAWAEAFHLE
;
A
#
# COMPACT_ATOMS: atom_id res chain seq x y z
N MET A 1 -20.47 9.52 -13.23
CA MET A 1 -19.81 10.57 -12.43
C MET A 1 -19.63 10.07 -10.99
N THR A 2 -18.60 9.27 -10.71
CA THR A 2 -18.15 9.01 -9.32
C THR A 2 -16.72 8.48 -9.34
N THR A 3 -15.73 9.39 -9.40
CA THR A 3 -14.31 9.08 -9.16
C THR A 3 -13.80 10.13 -8.20
N ALA A 4 -14.30 10.12 -6.96
CA ALA A 4 -14.08 11.17 -5.99
C ALA A 4 -13.92 10.61 -4.56
N VAL A 5 -13.02 9.63 -4.36
CA VAL A 5 -12.62 9.22 -2.99
C VAL A 5 -11.11 9.01 -2.82
N ALA A 6 -10.28 9.49 -3.75
CA ALA A 6 -8.81 9.38 -3.62
C ALA A 6 -8.08 10.69 -3.93
N ARG A 7 -8.64 11.84 -3.51
CA ARG A 7 -8.07 13.17 -3.85
C ARG A 7 -7.86 14.15 -2.70
N GLN A 8 -8.18 13.80 -1.46
CA GLN A 8 -8.24 14.82 -0.42
C GLN A 8 -7.76 14.32 0.94
N ARG A 9 -6.44 14.37 1.16
CA ARG A 9 -5.78 14.56 2.47
C ARG A 9 -4.25 14.69 2.39
N LEU A 10 -3.76 15.51 1.46
CA LEU A 10 -2.41 16.07 1.57
C LEU A 10 -2.52 17.51 2.09
N GLN A 11 -2.96 17.65 3.33
CA GLN A 11 -2.73 18.89 4.09
C GLN A 11 -1.38 18.71 4.79
N TYR A 12 -0.31 18.90 4.01
CA TYR A 12 1.07 18.82 4.46
C TYR A 12 1.45 20.14 5.16
N SER A 13 1.83 20.02 6.43
CA SER A 13 2.40 21.09 7.24
C SER A 13 3.82 21.41 6.73
N PRO A 14 4.22 22.69 6.60
CA PRO A 14 5.48 23.06 5.97
C PRO A 14 6.63 22.83 6.96
N GLY A 15 7.45 21.82 6.67
CA GLY A 15 8.64 21.50 7.46
C GLY A 15 9.54 20.54 6.71
N THR A 16 10.30 21.08 5.75
CA THR A 16 11.55 20.53 5.21
C THR A 16 11.57 19.02 4.88
N ALA A 17 10.95 18.64 3.78
CA ALA A 17 11.45 17.55 2.93
C ALA A 17 10.99 17.86 1.49
N GLY A 18 11.96 18.01 0.58
CA GLY A 18 11.75 18.60 -0.75
C GLY A 18 10.61 17.97 -1.54
N GLN A 19 9.92 18.81 -2.34
CA GLN A 19 8.97 18.33 -3.34
C GLN A 19 9.62 17.20 -4.15
N PRO A 20 8.92 16.08 -4.39
CA PRO A 20 9.39 15.09 -5.34
C PRO A 20 9.65 15.81 -6.67
N PRO A 21 10.81 15.60 -7.31
CA PRO A 21 11.10 16.21 -8.59
C PRO A 21 9.97 15.96 -9.59
N ALA A 22 9.63 16.95 -10.42
CA ALA A 22 8.48 16.91 -11.34
C ALA A 22 8.47 15.67 -12.27
N TYR A 23 9.64 15.05 -12.53
CA TYR A 23 9.73 13.80 -13.29
C TYR A 23 9.11 12.60 -12.55
N LEU A 24 9.24 12.53 -11.22
CA LEU A 24 8.62 11.47 -10.41
C LEU A 24 7.10 11.62 -10.40
N GLU A 25 6.59 12.85 -10.37
CA GLU A 25 5.15 13.10 -10.43
C GLU A 25 4.58 12.66 -11.78
N GLN A 26 5.26 13.00 -12.89
CA GLN A 26 4.86 12.57 -14.24
C GLN A 26 4.94 11.04 -14.42
N GLU A 27 5.96 10.40 -13.83
CA GLU A 27 6.12 8.95 -13.90
C GLU A 27 5.00 8.22 -13.14
N VAL A 28 4.66 8.69 -11.93
CA VAL A 28 3.56 8.14 -11.12
C VAL A 28 2.22 8.31 -11.82
N LEU A 29 1.99 9.46 -12.50
CA LEU A 29 0.77 9.70 -13.27
C LEU A 29 0.61 8.76 -14.48
N GLY A 30 1.69 8.16 -14.95
CA GLY A 30 1.68 7.20 -16.05
C GLY A 30 1.51 5.73 -15.63
N TRP A 31 1.47 5.44 -14.32
CA TRP A 31 1.36 4.06 -13.85
C TRP A 31 -0.06 3.53 -13.94
N SER A 32 -0.18 2.25 -14.33
CA SER A 32 -1.45 1.54 -14.24
C SER A 32 -1.86 1.33 -12.77
N PRO A 33 -3.15 1.18 -12.46
CA PRO A 33 -3.63 0.90 -11.10
C PRO A 33 -2.96 -0.33 -10.47
N GLU A 34 -2.67 -1.36 -11.26
CA GLU A 34 -1.99 -2.60 -10.83
C GLU A 34 -0.55 -2.30 -10.39
N LYS A 35 0.17 -1.49 -11.17
CA LYS A 35 1.53 -1.06 -10.82
C LYS A 35 1.54 -0.20 -9.55
N ILE A 36 0.53 0.65 -9.35
CA ILE A 36 0.37 1.43 -8.11
C ILE A 36 0.19 0.49 -6.91
N ILE A 37 -0.61 -0.57 -7.02
CA ILE A 37 -0.80 -1.57 -5.96
C ILE A 37 0.52 -2.26 -5.62
N LEU A 38 1.28 -2.73 -6.63
CA LEU A 38 2.59 -3.36 -6.41
C LEU A 38 3.58 -2.42 -5.72
N LYS A 39 3.61 -1.14 -6.12
CA LYS A 39 4.48 -0.13 -5.51
C LYS A 39 4.05 0.25 -4.09
N THR A 40 2.76 0.14 -3.80
CA THR A 40 2.22 0.29 -2.46
C THR A 40 2.69 -0.86 -1.55
N TYR A 41 2.72 -2.10 -2.06
CA TYR A 41 3.34 -3.22 -1.33
C TYR A 41 4.86 -3.04 -1.16
N ASP A 42 5.58 -2.59 -2.19
CA ASP A 42 7.02 -2.28 -2.10
C ASP A 42 7.30 -1.28 -0.98
N LEU A 43 6.47 -0.22 -0.88
CA LEU A 43 6.57 0.78 0.17
C LEU A 43 6.35 0.18 1.57
N PHE A 44 5.40 -0.75 1.71
CA PHE A 44 5.21 -1.48 2.97
C PHE A 44 6.48 -2.24 3.36
N LEU A 45 7.05 -3.02 2.42
CA LEU A 45 8.24 -3.84 2.67
C LEU A 45 9.46 -2.98 3.04
N LEU A 46 9.64 -1.84 2.35
CA LEU A 46 10.68 -0.88 2.71
C LEU A 46 10.48 -0.31 4.12
N SER A 47 9.24 0.00 4.49
CA SER A 47 8.89 0.54 5.81
C SER A 47 9.11 -0.51 6.90
N ALA A 48 8.77 -1.77 6.64
CA ALA A 48 9.00 -2.90 7.53
C ALA A 48 10.49 -3.09 7.83
N ARG A 49 11.35 -3.08 6.79
CA ARG A 49 12.82 -3.16 6.94
C ARG A 49 13.40 -2.00 7.76
N ARG A 50 12.74 -0.84 7.76
CA ARG A 50 13.15 0.36 8.52
C ARG A 50 12.52 0.44 9.91
N GLY A 51 11.64 -0.48 10.28
CA GLY A 51 10.87 -0.40 11.53
C GLY A 51 9.93 0.82 11.60
N ASP A 52 9.55 1.38 10.45
CA ASP A 52 8.72 2.59 10.37
C ASP A 52 7.23 2.23 10.52
N GLU A 53 6.81 1.99 11.76
CA GLU A 53 5.42 1.59 12.07
C GLU A 53 4.38 2.57 11.54
N GLN A 54 4.65 3.87 11.64
CA GLN A 54 3.70 4.90 11.21
C GLN A 54 3.44 4.79 9.72
N ARG A 55 4.50 4.60 8.93
CA ARG A 55 4.38 4.41 7.48
C ARG A 55 3.74 3.07 7.15
N MET A 56 4.10 1.98 7.82
CA MET A 56 3.46 0.67 7.63
C MET A 56 1.94 0.73 7.86
N ARG A 57 1.50 1.38 8.94
CA ARG A 57 0.05 1.54 9.26
C ARG A 57 -0.68 2.35 8.19
N ARG A 58 -0.07 3.43 7.70
CA ARG A 58 -0.64 4.24 6.61
C ARG A 58 -0.80 3.41 5.34
N VAL A 59 0.24 2.68 4.94
CA VAL A 59 0.19 1.85 3.73
C VAL A 59 -0.90 0.78 3.83
N LEU A 60 -1.05 0.10 4.98
CA LEU A 60 -2.14 -0.87 5.16
C LEU A 60 -3.52 -0.21 5.10
N ALA A 61 -3.68 0.99 5.67
CA ALA A 61 -4.96 1.70 5.60
C ALA A 61 -5.33 2.01 4.14
N GLU A 62 -4.38 2.45 3.31
CA GLU A 62 -4.61 2.69 1.89
C GLU A 62 -5.00 1.39 1.15
N LEU A 63 -4.29 0.29 1.40
CA LEU A 63 -4.61 -1.02 0.80
C LEU A 63 -6.00 -1.53 1.20
N ILE A 64 -6.40 -1.34 2.46
CA ILE A 64 -7.74 -1.69 2.96
C ILE A 64 -8.80 -0.83 2.29
N ASN A 65 -8.59 0.48 2.20
CA ASN A 65 -9.52 1.43 1.58
C ASN A 65 -9.69 1.19 0.09
N ALA A 66 -8.69 0.59 -0.57
CA ALA A 66 -8.73 0.23 -1.99
C ALA A 66 -9.48 -1.09 -2.28
N LEU A 67 -9.89 -1.84 -1.26
CA LEU A 67 -10.64 -3.09 -1.45
C LEU A 67 -12.03 -2.83 -2.03
N ASN A 68 -12.37 -3.53 -3.12
CA ASN A 68 -13.71 -3.51 -3.71
C ASN A 68 -14.58 -4.61 -3.11
N PHE A 69 -15.38 -4.30 -2.09
CA PHE A 69 -16.22 -5.28 -1.38
C PHE A 69 -17.44 -5.80 -2.16
N ASP A 70 -17.75 -5.21 -3.32
CA ASP A 70 -18.80 -5.73 -4.20
C ASP A 70 -18.33 -6.96 -5.00
N TYR A 71 -17.04 -7.27 -4.97
CA TYR A 71 -16.43 -8.35 -5.74
C TYR A 71 -16.25 -9.64 -4.94
N GLY A 72 -17.34 -10.39 -4.74
CA GLY A 72 -17.30 -11.74 -4.16
C GLY A 72 -16.62 -11.83 -2.79
N GLU A 73 -15.99 -12.98 -2.49
CA GLU A 73 -15.41 -13.25 -1.16
C GLU A 73 -13.94 -12.78 -0.98
N LEU A 74 -13.25 -12.49 -2.08
CA LEU A 74 -11.82 -12.17 -2.07
C LEU A 74 -11.48 -10.93 -1.21
N PRO A 75 -12.24 -9.81 -1.28
CA PRO A 75 -12.00 -8.62 -0.47
C PRO A 75 -12.04 -8.90 1.03
N GLN A 76 -12.99 -9.72 1.52
CA GLN A 76 -13.04 -10.05 2.94
C GLN A 76 -11.86 -10.95 3.36
N ARG A 77 -11.37 -11.82 2.47
CA ARG A 77 -10.18 -12.63 2.73
C ARG A 77 -8.92 -11.76 2.81
N LEU A 78 -8.76 -10.80 1.90
CA LEU A 78 -7.65 -9.83 1.92
C LEU A 78 -7.70 -8.92 3.14
N LEU A 79 -8.88 -8.43 3.52
CA LEU A 79 -9.07 -7.62 4.72
C LEU A 79 -8.54 -8.35 5.96
N ARG A 80 -8.87 -9.63 6.14
CA ARG A 80 -8.39 -10.43 7.28
C ARG A 80 -6.86 -10.58 7.32
N LEU A 81 -6.22 -10.69 6.16
CA LEU A 81 -4.75 -10.70 6.08
C LEU A 81 -4.16 -9.35 6.47
N TYR A 82 -4.76 -8.24 6.02
CA TYR A 82 -4.30 -6.90 6.39
C TYR A 82 -4.50 -6.60 7.88
N GLU A 83 -5.62 -7.00 8.47
CA GLU A 83 -5.85 -6.91 9.91
C GLU A 83 -4.84 -7.73 10.71
N TYR A 84 -4.46 -8.92 10.21
CA TYR A 84 -3.37 -9.69 10.81
C TYR A 84 -2.05 -8.92 10.77
N CYS A 85 -1.70 -8.32 9.62
CA CYS A 85 -0.50 -7.47 9.51
C CYS A 85 -0.54 -6.28 10.48
N GLN A 86 -1.71 -5.65 10.69
CA GLN A 86 -1.87 -4.58 11.68
C GLN A 86 -1.56 -5.06 13.11
N ARG A 87 -2.00 -6.27 13.48
CA ARG A 87 -1.66 -6.89 14.77
C ARG A 87 -0.17 -7.17 14.88
N CYS A 88 0.46 -7.69 13.83
CA CYS A 88 1.91 -7.90 13.80
C CYS A 88 2.68 -6.59 14.02
N ILE A 89 2.27 -5.48 13.39
CA ILE A 89 2.88 -4.17 13.62
C ILE A 89 2.75 -3.76 15.08
N ALA A 90 1.55 -3.89 15.68
CA ALA A 90 1.35 -3.55 17.09
C ALA A 90 2.21 -4.39 18.05
N MET A 91 2.52 -5.63 17.68
CA MET A 91 3.41 -6.53 18.42
C MET A 91 4.89 -6.40 18.04
N ARG A 92 5.25 -5.42 17.19
CA ARG A 92 6.60 -5.24 16.62
C ARG A 92 7.16 -6.46 15.86
N ARG A 93 6.27 -7.32 15.34
CA ARG A 93 6.58 -8.49 14.53
C ARG A 93 6.60 -8.11 13.05
N TYR A 94 7.50 -7.22 12.66
CA TYR A 94 7.49 -6.64 11.30
C TYR A 94 7.82 -7.66 10.21
N ASP A 95 8.71 -8.61 10.48
CA ASP A 95 9.11 -9.65 9.52
C ASP A 95 7.95 -10.60 9.17
N ASP A 96 7.09 -10.91 10.15
CA ASP A 96 5.89 -11.72 9.92
C ASP A 96 4.91 -10.99 9.01
N ALA A 97 4.70 -9.69 9.23
CA ALA A 97 3.87 -8.87 8.35
C ALA A 97 4.48 -8.74 6.95
N ALA A 98 5.81 -8.57 6.86
CA ALA A 98 6.53 -8.45 5.60
C ALA A 98 6.45 -9.74 4.78
N THR A 99 6.49 -10.91 5.42
CA THR A 99 6.36 -12.21 4.74
C THR A 99 5.01 -12.33 4.02
N ILE A 100 3.92 -11.96 4.69
CA ILE A 100 2.57 -12.00 4.12
C ILE A 100 2.46 -11.00 2.95
N ILE A 101 2.92 -9.78 3.17
CA ILE A 101 2.84 -8.72 2.15
C ILE A 101 3.72 -9.03 0.94
N ALA A 102 4.90 -9.63 1.13
CA ALA A 102 5.75 -10.08 0.03
C ALA A 102 5.09 -11.18 -0.80
N GLY A 103 4.44 -12.15 -0.14
CA GLY A 103 3.67 -13.20 -0.83
C GLY A 103 2.52 -12.64 -1.66
N LEU A 104 1.76 -11.69 -1.11
CA LEU A 104 0.68 -11.01 -1.84
C LEU A 104 1.22 -10.20 -3.02
N ARG A 105 2.30 -9.42 -2.82
CA ARG A 105 2.96 -8.67 -3.90
C ARG A 105 3.34 -9.60 -5.05
N GLN A 106 3.95 -10.74 -4.74
CA GLN A 106 4.40 -11.70 -5.75
C GLN A 106 3.20 -12.31 -6.51
N ALA A 107 2.14 -12.72 -5.79
CA ALA A 107 0.95 -13.27 -6.42
C ALA A 107 0.28 -12.27 -7.38
N TRP A 108 0.20 -10.99 -7.01
CA TRP A 108 -0.34 -9.95 -7.88
C TRP A 108 0.59 -9.64 -9.07
N ALA A 109 1.92 -9.64 -8.86
CA ALA A 109 2.90 -9.46 -9.92
C ALA A 109 2.76 -10.55 -11.00
N GLU A 110 2.62 -11.81 -10.57
CA GLU A 110 2.37 -12.95 -11.46
C GLU A 110 1.02 -12.82 -12.18
N ALA A 111 -0.05 -12.48 -11.47
CA ALA A 111 -1.39 -12.35 -12.06
C ALA A 111 -1.50 -11.25 -13.12
N PHE A 112 -0.71 -10.17 -12.98
CA PHE A 112 -0.71 -9.04 -13.91
C PHE A 112 0.45 -9.05 -14.90
N HIS A 113 1.35 -10.04 -14.83
CA HIS A 113 2.58 -10.12 -15.63
C HIS A 113 3.45 -8.85 -15.50
N LEU A 114 3.64 -8.39 -14.26
CA LEU A 114 4.43 -7.21 -13.92
C LEU A 114 5.69 -7.62 -13.14
N GLU A 115 6.84 -7.00 -13.44
CA GLU A 115 8.13 -7.21 -12.74
C GLU A 115 8.36 -6.20 -11.59
#